data_AF-A0A847JE02-F1
#
_entry.id   AF-A0A847JE02-F1
#
_cell.length_a   1.000
_cell.length_b   1.000
_cell.length_c   1.000
_cell.angle_alpha   90.00
_cell.angle_beta   90.00
_cell.angle_gamma   90.00
#
_symmetry.space_group_name_H-M   'P 1'
#
loop_
_entity.id
_entity.type
_entity.pdbx_description
1 polymer ?
#
loop_
_entity_poly.entity_id
_entity_poly.type
_entity_poly.pdbx_seq_one_letter_code
_entity_poly.pdbx_strand_id
1 'polypeptide(L)'
;MSIAPSRLLAPLLALLAAALALDPATAQSPGPILSCAGPLAADASHAAVLAAFGEKNVVWREVDGAEGEKIGATVLFPDDPKRRIELFWADEEKRAGLSSARPGRDNRAAAPNGVRPGMSVAEVEKLNGRSFRLSGFGWDYGGAVTDWKGGTLAKPAAGGCVVSVRFGLAEGTDVVAARVAGDRDFASNDPKIRAAKPFVESIALGWPRP
;
A
#
# COMPACT_ATOMS: atom_id res chain seq x y z
N MET A 1 90.89 29.12 6.17
CA MET A 1 89.62 29.71 6.65
C MET A 1 88.66 29.72 5.46
N SER A 2 87.99 28.61 5.16
CA SER A 2 86.66 28.18 5.68
C SER A 2 85.53 29.16 5.35
N ILE A 3 84.81 28.91 4.26
CA ILE A 3 83.44 29.40 4.01
C ILE A 3 82.65 28.26 3.36
N ALA A 4 81.53 27.89 3.99
CA ALA A 4 80.68 26.73 3.70
C ALA A 4 79.75 26.95 2.48
N PRO A 5 79.25 25.87 1.82
CA PRO A 5 78.23 25.99 0.80
C PRO A 5 76.83 26.04 1.42
N SER A 6 76.02 27.02 1.00
CA SER A 6 74.59 27.11 1.32
C SER A 6 73.84 26.01 0.58
N ARG A 7 73.26 25.07 1.32
CA ARG A 7 72.30 24.07 0.79
C ARG A 7 70.92 24.71 0.72
N LEU A 8 70.43 24.95 -0.49
CA LEU A 8 69.02 25.27 -0.73
C LEU A 8 68.17 24.03 -0.41
N LEU A 9 67.32 24.13 0.62
CA LEU A 9 66.24 23.17 0.86
C LEU A 9 65.11 23.44 -0.14
N ALA A 10 64.84 22.47 -1.02
CA ALA A 10 63.61 22.43 -1.80
C ALA A 10 62.49 21.80 -0.94
N PRO A 11 61.29 22.38 -0.85
CA PRO A 11 60.18 21.71 -0.19
C PRO A 11 59.57 20.69 -1.16
N LEU A 12 59.55 19.42 -0.74
CA LEU A 12 58.85 18.34 -1.42
C LEU A 12 57.34 18.52 -1.18
N LEU A 13 56.60 19.05 -2.17
CA LEU A 13 55.13 19.04 -2.13
C LEU A 13 54.64 17.61 -2.42
N ALA A 14 54.24 16.88 -1.38
CA ALA A 14 53.52 15.63 -1.52
C ALA A 14 52.05 15.93 -1.87
N LEU A 15 51.66 15.70 -3.13
CA LEU A 15 50.26 15.69 -3.56
C LEU A 15 49.61 14.40 -3.07
N LEU A 16 48.85 14.49 -1.97
CA LEU A 16 47.92 13.44 -1.55
C LEU A 16 46.69 13.47 -2.48
N ALA A 17 46.61 12.55 -3.43
CA ALA A 17 45.40 12.31 -4.19
C ALA A 17 44.43 11.50 -3.31
N ALA A 18 43.49 12.19 -2.65
CA ALA A 18 42.38 11.54 -1.97
C ALA A 18 41.40 11.00 -3.03
N ALA A 19 41.50 9.70 -3.33
CA ALA A 19 40.47 9.00 -4.08
C ALA A 19 39.20 8.93 -3.23
N LEU A 20 38.26 9.84 -3.49
CA LEU A 20 36.88 9.72 -3.02
C LEU A 20 36.26 8.51 -3.71
N ALA A 21 36.28 7.36 -3.03
CA ALA A 21 35.42 6.25 -3.38
C ALA A 21 33.97 6.76 -3.24
N LEU A 22 33.33 7.02 -4.38
CA LEU A 22 31.88 7.14 -4.43
C LEU A 22 31.35 5.74 -4.14
N ASP A 23 30.98 5.49 -2.89
CA ASP A 23 30.10 4.37 -2.59
C ASP A 23 28.88 4.51 -3.50
N PRO A 24 28.53 3.50 -4.32
CA PRO A 24 27.23 3.50 -4.95
C PRO A 24 26.24 3.45 -3.80
N ALA A 25 25.60 4.59 -3.54
CA ALA A 25 24.44 4.65 -2.67
C ALA A 25 23.54 3.51 -3.13
N THR A 26 23.46 2.45 -2.33
CA THR A 26 22.42 1.46 -2.50
C THR A 26 21.15 2.27 -2.36
N ALA A 27 20.50 2.56 -3.50
CA ALA A 27 19.20 3.16 -3.50
C ALA A 27 18.36 2.21 -2.64
N GLN A 28 18.13 2.61 -1.38
CA GLN A 28 17.17 1.95 -0.54
C GLN A 28 15.89 2.06 -1.34
N SER A 29 15.49 0.96 -1.98
CA SER A 29 14.22 0.89 -2.70
C SER A 29 13.21 1.46 -1.72
N PRO A 30 12.57 2.60 -2.05
CA PRO A 30 11.47 3.09 -1.22
C PRO A 30 10.58 1.87 -0.99
N GLY A 31 10.33 1.53 0.27
CA GLY A 31 9.43 0.42 0.59
C GLY A 31 8.17 0.55 -0.28
N PRO A 32 7.58 -0.56 -0.75
CA PRO A 32 6.54 -0.50 -1.77
C PRO A 32 5.47 0.49 -1.34
N ILE A 33 5.38 1.58 -2.08
CA ILE A 33 4.24 2.47 -2.03
C ILE A 33 3.14 1.70 -2.75
N LEU A 34 2.03 1.45 -2.06
CA LEU A 34 0.83 0.93 -2.71
C LEU A 34 0.45 1.94 -3.80
N SER A 35 0.67 1.56 -5.06
CA SER A 35 0.63 2.44 -6.23
C SER A 35 -0.23 1.81 -7.32
N CYS A 36 -0.73 2.64 -8.22
CA CYS A 36 -1.51 2.20 -9.38
C CYS A 36 -0.75 2.38 -10.70
N ALA A 37 0.57 2.56 -10.60
CA ALA A 37 1.45 2.82 -11.72
C ALA A 37 2.75 2.02 -11.61
N GLY A 38 3.50 1.99 -12.71
CA GLY A 38 4.78 1.29 -12.80
C GLY A 38 4.61 -0.21 -12.56
N PRO A 39 5.41 -0.83 -11.67
CA PRO A 39 5.33 -2.27 -11.40
C PRO A 39 3.97 -2.77 -10.88
N LEU A 40 3.10 -1.85 -10.43
CA LEU A 40 1.75 -2.14 -9.93
C LEU A 40 0.67 -1.45 -10.80
N ALA A 41 0.94 -1.29 -12.10
CA ALA A 41 -0.04 -0.80 -13.07
C ALA A 41 -1.00 -1.91 -13.54
N ALA A 42 -2.09 -1.51 -14.21
CA ALA A 42 -3.12 -2.41 -14.73
C ALA A 42 -2.57 -3.50 -15.68
N ASP A 43 -1.55 -3.17 -16.47
CA ASP A 43 -0.89 -4.03 -17.45
C ASP A 43 0.35 -4.74 -16.90
N ALA A 44 0.60 -4.64 -15.59
CA ALA A 44 1.73 -5.32 -14.96
C ALA A 44 1.65 -6.85 -15.10
N SER A 45 2.80 -7.49 -14.88
CA SER A 45 2.92 -8.94 -14.83
C SER A 45 3.82 -9.36 -13.67
N HIS A 46 3.73 -10.62 -13.27
CA HIS A 46 4.64 -11.19 -12.27
C HIS A 46 6.11 -10.96 -12.63
N ALA A 47 6.48 -11.09 -13.90
CA ALA A 47 7.85 -10.86 -14.36
C ALA A 47 8.28 -9.40 -14.19
N ALA A 48 7.40 -8.43 -14.49
CA ALA A 48 7.69 -7.02 -14.28
C ALA A 48 7.85 -6.67 -12.79
N VAL A 49 7.00 -7.26 -11.93
CA VAL A 49 7.09 -7.12 -10.47
C VAL A 49 8.41 -7.72 -9.94
N LEU A 50 8.76 -8.93 -10.39
CA LEU A 50 10.01 -9.60 -10.05
C LEU A 50 11.23 -8.75 -10.44
N ALA A 51 11.23 -8.19 -11.65
CA ALA A 51 12.32 -7.33 -12.13
C ALA A 51 12.45 -6.05 -11.30
N ALA A 52 11.34 -5.46 -10.85
CA ALA A 52 11.34 -4.21 -10.09
C ALA A 52 11.75 -4.38 -8.62
N PHE A 53 11.34 -5.48 -7.98
CA PHE A 53 11.52 -5.67 -6.54
C PHE A 53 12.58 -6.73 -6.18
N GLY A 54 13.02 -7.53 -7.16
CA GLY A 54 14.01 -8.58 -7.01
C GLY A 54 13.45 -9.90 -6.46
N GLU A 55 14.07 -11.00 -6.84
CA GLU A 55 13.65 -12.38 -6.53
C GLU A 55 13.51 -12.66 -5.02
N LYS A 56 14.29 -11.97 -4.19
CA LYS A 56 14.23 -12.10 -2.72
C LYS A 56 12.95 -11.53 -2.12
N ASN A 57 12.28 -10.63 -2.83
CA ASN A 57 11.12 -9.88 -2.33
C ASN A 57 9.81 -10.28 -3.02
N VAL A 58 9.83 -11.25 -3.93
CA VAL A 58 8.66 -11.62 -4.74
C VAL A 58 8.58 -13.13 -4.83
N VAL A 59 7.44 -13.69 -4.46
CA VAL A 59 7.17 -15.13 -4.57
C VAL A 59 5.81 -15.37 -5.20
N TRP A 60 5.70 -16.40 -6.04
CA TRP A 60 4.39 -16.93 -6.46
C TRP A 60 3.98 -18.05 -5.49
N ARG A 61 2.80 -17.94 -4.89
CA ARG A 61 2.24 -18.99 -4.02
C ARG A 61 0.74 -18.85 -3.87
N GLU A 62 0.11 -19.90 -3.35
CA GLU A 62 -1.28 -19.84 -2.90
C GLU A 62 -1.40 -19.01 -1.61
N VAL A 63 -2.45 -18.21 -1.53
CA VAL A 63 -2.84 -17.42 -0.35
C VAL A 63 -4.31 -17.66 -0.01
N ASP A 64 -4.72 -17.26 1.19
CA ASP A 64 -6.11 -17.39 1.64
C ASP A 64 -7.05 -16.47 0.84
N GLY A 65 -8.05 -17.08 0.21
CA GLY A 65 -9.15 -16.44 -0.51
C GLY A 65 -10.42 -16.32 0.34
N ALA A 66 -11.57 -16.17 -0.34
CA ALA A 66 -12.88 -16.21 0.31
C ALA A 66 -13.24 -17.65 0.67
N GLU A 67 -14.08 -17.84 1.69
CA GLU A 67 -14.70 -19.14 2.03
C GLU A 67 -13.72 -20.32 2.21
N GLY A 68 -12.47 -20.03 2.61
CA GLY A 68 -11.43 -21.05 2.80
C GLY A 68 -10.72 -21.52 1.52
N GLU A 69 -11.01 -20.88 0.38
CA GLU A 69 -10.33 -21.12 -0.88
C GLU A 69 -8.83 -20.75 -0.81
N LYS A 70 -8.03 -21.42 -1.65
CA LYS A 70 -6.64 -21.05 -1.94
C LYS A 70 -6.58 -20.46 -3.34
N ILE A 71 -6.03 -19.25 -3.45
CA ILE A 71 -5.93 -18.52 -4.71
C ILE A 71 -4.47 -18.24 -5.01
N GLY A 72 -4.05 -18.45 -6.26
CA GLY A 72 -2.71 -18.10 -6.71
C GLY A 72 -2.46 -16.60 -6.66
N ALA A 73 -1.37 -16.19 -6.01
CA ALA A 73 -0.98 -14.78 -5.91
C ALA A 73 0.53 -14.58 -6.06
N THR A 74 0.89 -13.42 -6.60
CA THR A 74 2.25 -12.88 -6.44
C THR A 74 2.32 -12.12 -5.13
N VAL A 75 3.13 -12.60 -4.20
CA VAL A 75 3.31 -12.00 -2.88
C VAL A 75 4.60 -11.18 -2.87
N LEU A 76 4.44 -9.88 -2.70
CA LEU A 76 5.51 -8.92 -2.44
C LEU A 76 5.85 -8.91 -0.95
N PHE A 77 7.15 -8.89 -0.63
CA PHE A 77 7.70 -8.90 0.73
C PHE A 77 7.05 -9.97 1.62
N PRO A 78 7.14 -11.26 1.24
CA PRO A 78 6.42 -12.35 1.90
C PRO A 78 6.78 -12.48 3.40
N ASP A 79 7.99 -12.07 3.77
CA ASP A 79 8.55 -12.18 5.13
C ASP A 79 8.48 -10.88 5.94
N ASP A 80 7.98 -9.78 5.36
CA ASP A 80 7.76 -8.52 6.06
C ASP A 80 6.25 -8.19 6.11
N PRO A 81 5.56 -8.50 7.23
CA PRO A 81 4.11 -8.31 7.33
C PRO A 81 3.69 -6.84 7.21
N LYS A 82 4.57 -5.87 7.49
CA LYS A 82 4.28 -4.44 7.36
C LYS A 82 4.38 -3.94 5.92
N ARG A 83 5.03 -4.71 5.04
CA ARG A 83 5.22 -4.38 3.62
C ARG A 83 4.51 -5.35 2.68
N ARG A 84 3.98 -6.45 3.20
CA ARG A 84 3.34 -7.50 2.42
C ARG A 84 2.21 -6.94 1.55
N ILE A 85 2.20 -7.30 0.27
CA ILE A 85 1.12 -7.04 -0.68
C ILE A 85 0.92 -8.30 -1.51
N GLU A 86 -0.33 -8.69 -1.69
CA GLU A 86 -0.73 -9.83 -2.52
C GLU A 86 -1.33 -9.29 -3.82
N LEU A 87 -0.80 -9.73 -4.94
CA LEU A 87 -1.22 -9.33 -6.28
C LEU A 87 -1.93 -10.50 -6.95
N PHE A 88 -3.11 -10.21 -7.48
CA PHE A 88 -3.93 -11.15 -8.22
C PHE A 88 -3.98 -10.74 -9.68
N TRP A 89 -3.92 -11.72 -10.57
CA TRP A 89 -3.83 -11.51 -12.00
C TRP A 89 -5.15 -11.82 -12.66
N ALA A 90 -5.44 -11.09 -13.74
CA ALA A 90 -6.64 -11.31 -14.53
C ALA A 90 -6.44 -12.43 -15.56
N ASP A 91 -5.20 -12.68 -15.98
CA ASP A 91 -4.76 -13.94 -16.59
C ASP A 91 -3.83 -14.63 -15.58
N GLU A 92 -4.36 -15.61 -14.84
CA GLU A 92 -3.63 -16.29 -13.78
C GLU A 92 -2.52 -17.18 -14.35
N GLU A 93 -2.77 -17.91 -15.44
CA GLU A 93 -1.79 -18.80 -16.07
C GLU A 93 -0.55 -18.02 -16.55
N LYS A 94 -0.76 -16.87 -17.20
CA LYS A 94 0.33 -15.99 -17.64
C LYS A 94 0.82 -15.04 -16.54
N ARG A 95 0.09 -14.94 -15.43
CA ARG A 95 0.32 -13.99 -14.32
C ARG A 95 0.50 -12.56 -14.84
N ALA A 96 -0.47 -12.13 -15.63
CA ALA A 96 -0.46 -10.86 -16.34
C ALA A 96 -1.79 -10.12 -16.27
N GLY A 97 -1.73 -8.80 -16.36
CA GLY A 97 -2.86 -7.90 -16.17
C GLY A 97 -3.28 -7.89 -14.70
N LEU A 98 -2.83 -6.90 -13.94
CA LEU A 98 -3.10 -6.82 -12.51
C LEU A 98 -4.61 -6.59 -12.29
N SER A 99 -5.29 -7.54 -11.66
CA SER A 99 -6.72 -7.42 -11.36
C SER A 99 -6.94 -6.70 -10.04
N SER A 100 -6.15 -7.06 -9.01
CA SER A 100 -6.22 -6.44 -7.70
C SER A 100 -4.91 -6.55 -6.92
N ALA A 101 -4.72 -5.62 -6.00
CA ALA A 101 -3.63 -5.63 -5.02
C ALA A 101 -4.20 -5.49 -3.61
N ARG A 102 -3.89 -6.46 -2.75
CA ARG A 102 -4.34 -6.55 -1.35
C ARG A 102 -3.15 -6.41 -0.40
N PRO A 103 -2.97 -5.25 0.27
CA PRO A 103 -2.04 -5.14 1.38
C PRO A 103 -2.36 -6.16 2.49
N GLY A 104 -1.32 -6.74 3.10
CA GLY A 104 -1.48 -7.62 4.24
C GLY A 104 -2.04 -6.90 5.47
N ARG A 105 -2.56 -7.66 6.45
CA ARG A 105 -3.23 -7.13 7.65
C ARG A 105 -2.41 -6.11 8.43
N ASP A 106 -1.09 -6.23 8.46
CA ASP A 106 -0.19 -5.34 9.20
C ASP A 106 0.41 -4.21 8.35
N ASN A 107 0.13 -4.23 7.05
CA ASN A 107 0.54 -3.17 6.15
C ASN A 107 -0.30 -1.91 6.44
N ARG A 108 0.38 -0.77 6.59
CA ARG A 108 -0.23 0.53 6.91
C ARG A 108 -0.01 1.56 5.80
N ALA A 109 0.48 1.14 4.64
CA ALA A 109 0.67 2.01 3.49
C ALA A 109 -0.64 2.71 3.10
N ALA A 110 -0.55 3.97 2.70
CA ALA A 110 -1.67 4.68 2.12
C ALA A 110 -1.89 4.23 0.68
N ALA A 111 -3.16 4.12 0.28
CA ALA A 111 -3.54 4.05 -1.12
C ALA A 111 -3.23 5.38 -1.83
N PRO A 112 -3.15 5.39 -3.18
CA PRO A 112 -2.84 6.60 -3.94
C PRO A 112 -3.84 7.75 -3.79
N ASN A 113 -5.06 7.47 -3.29
CA ASN A 113 -6.05 8.49 -2.96
C ASN A 113 -5.95 9.00 -1.50
N GLY A 114 -4.90 8.61 -0.78
CA GLY A 114 -4.60 9.04 0.59
C GLY A 114 -5.26 8.22 1.70
N VAL A 115 -6.20 7.32 1.39
CA VAL A 115 -6.84 6.48 2.40
C VAL A 115 -5.84 5.45 2.92
N ARG A 116 -5.77 5.24 4.23
CA ARG A 116 -4.91 4.24 4.87
C ARG A 116 -5.60 3.56 6.04
N PRO A 117 -5.16 2.35 6.44
CA PRO A 117 -5.66 1.70 7.65
C PRO A 117 -5.53 2.59 8.90
N GLY A 118 -6.53 2.50 9.77
CA GLY A 118 -6.65 3.25 11.02
C GLY A 118 -7.32 4.62 10.89
N MET A 119 -7.60 5.13 9.68
CA MET A 119 -8.38 6.38 9.52
C MET A 119 -9.80 6.21 10.05
N SER A 120 -10.32 7.23 10.71
CA SER A 120 -11.73 7.32 11.12
C SER A 120 -12.64 7.63 9.94
N VAL A 121 -13.93 7.35 10.10
CA VAL A 121 -14.96 7.73 9.11
C VAL A 121 -14.90 9.23 8.77
N ALA A 122 -14.67 10.10 9.75
CA ALA A 122 -14.61 11.55 9.54
C ALA A 122 -13.39 11.97 8.70
N GLU A 123 -12.24 11.33 8.89
CA GLU A 123 -11.05 11.59 8.07
C GLU A 123 -11.27 11.16 6.62
N VAL A 124 -11.93 10.01 6.39
CA VAL A 124 -12.26 9.55 5.04
C VAL A 124 -13.30 10.46 4.38
N GLU A 125 -14.30 10.95 5.11
CA GLU A 125 -15.23 11.96 4.59
C GLU A 125 -14.54 13.26 4.19
N LYS A 126 -13.53 13.69 4.96
CA LYS A 126 -12.73 14.88 4.62
C LYS A 126 -11.97 14.69 3.31
N LEU A 127 -11.39 13.50 3.08
CA LEU A 127 -10.76 13.16 1.79
C LEU A 127 -11.79 13.08 0.66
N ASN A 128 -12.96 12.51 0.93
CA ASN A 128 -14.05 12.41 -0.04
C ASN A 128 -14.73 13.75 -0.34
N GLY A 129 -14.59 14.73 0.55
CA GLY A 129 -15.26 16.03 0.51
C GLY A 129 -16.74 15.99 0.91
N ARG A 130 -17.28 14.81 1.26
CA ARG A 130 -18.69 14.61 1.65
C ARG A 130 -18.91 13.26 2.33
N SER A 131 -20.09 13.09 2.93
CA SER A 131 -20.54 11.79 3.42
C SER A 131 -20.70 10.76 2.31
N PHE A 132 -20.47 9.49 2.65
CA PHE A 132 -20.58 8.32 1.78
C PHE A 132 -21.53 7.29 2.40
N ARG A 133 -21.79 6.17 1.72
CA ARG A 133 -22.50 5.01 2.29
C ARG A 133 -21.55 3.85 2.56
N LEU A 134 -21.85 3.10 3.61
CA LEU A 134 -21.18 1.84 3.93
C LEU A 134 -22.19 0.79 4.37
N SER A 135 -21.86 -0.47 4.15
CA SER A 135 -22.63 -1.60 4.68
C SER A 135 -22.51 -1.68 6.20
N GLY A 136 -23.54 -2.24 6.84
CA GLY A 136 -23.53 -2.60 8.25
C GLY A 136 -22.48 -3.66 8.56
N PHE A 137 -22.26 -3.95 9.85
CA PHE A 137 -21.16 -4.80 10.33
C PHE A 137 -21.63 -6.20 10.73
N GLY A 138 -20.70 -7.10 11.07
CA GLY A 138 -21.02 -8.42 11.63
C GLY A 138 -21.45 -9.47 10.61
N TRP A 139 -21.10 -9.29 9.34
CA TRP A 139 -21.31 -10.25 8.25
C TRP A 139 -20.11 -10.20 7.29
N ASP A 140 -20.04 -11.16 6.37
CA ASP A 140 -18.95 -11.40 5.42
C ASP A 140 -18.57 -10.17 4.59
N TYR A 141 -19.53 -9.37 4.14
CA TYR A 141 -19.31 -8.11 3.40
C TYR A 141 -19.41 -6.83 4.26
N GLY A 142 -19.49 -6.98 5.57
CA GLY A 142 -19.79 -5.86 6.46
C GLY A 142 -18.70 -4.79 6.56
N GLY A 143 -19.12 -3.53 6.68
CA GLY A 143 -18.26 -2.36 6.79
C GLY A 143 -17.66 -1.86 5.47
N ALA A 144 -17.99 -2.46 4.33
CA ALA A 144 -17.52 -2.02 3.02
C ALA A 144 -18.16 -0.67 2.65
N VAL A 145 -17.38 0.23 2.04
CA VAL A 145 -17.95 1.43 1.41
C VAL A 145 -18.75 1.01 0.17
N THR A 146 -20.03 1.36 0.13
CA THR A 146 -20.96 0.95 -0.94
C THR A 146 -21.25 2.06 -1.96
N ASP A 147 -21.09 3.33 -1.58
CA ASP A 147 -21.29 4.46 -2.49
C ASP A 147 -20.60 5.72 -1.97
N TRP A 148 -19.64 6.26 -2.73
CA TRP A 148 -18.93 7.51 -2.40
C TRP A 148 -19.79 8.78 -2.52
N LYS A 149 -21.07 8.65 -2.92
CA LYS A 149 -22.05 9.72 -3.14
C LYS A 149 -21.56 10.80 -4.10
N GLY A 150 -20.76 10.43 -5.10
CA GLY A 150 -20.16 11.37 -6.05
C GLY A 150 -19.10 12.29 -5.43
N GLY A 151 -18.50 11.90 -4.30
CA GLY A 151 -17.35 12.59 -3.73
C GLY A 151 -16.04 12.32 -4.49
N THR A 152 -14.95 12.93 -4.04
CA THR A 152 -13.63 12.84 -4.69
C THR A 152 -13.14 11.40 -4.82
N LEU A 153 -13.41 10.55 -3.83
CA LEU A 153 -12.95 9.15 -3.81
C LEU A 153 -13.76 8.23 -4.73
N ALA A 154 -14.85 8.72 -5.35
CA ALA A 154 -15.59 8.00 -6.38
C ALA A 154 -14.81 7.83 -7.69
N LYS A 155 -13.80 8.67 -7.91
CA LYS A 155 -12.98 8.66 -9.13
C LYS A 155 -11.83 7.67 -8.96
N PRO A 156 -11.42 6.97 -10.04
CA PRO A 156 -10.17 6.23 -10.02
C PRO A 156 -8.99 7.11 -9.60
N ALA A 157 -8.07 6.54 -8.83
CA ALA A 157 -6.85 7.25 -8.48
C ALA A 157 -5.95 7.41 -9.72
N ALA A 158 -4.91 8.24 -9.62
CA ALA A 158 -3.89 8.35 -10.66
C ALA A 158 -3.29 6.95 -10.94
N GLY A 159 -3.29 6.52 -12.21
CA GLY A 159 -2.97 5.13 -12.60
C GLY A 159 -4.19 4.22 -12.81
N GLY A 160 -5.41 4.75 -12.64
CA GLY A 160 -6.65 4.11 -13.10
C GLY A 160 -7.24 3.05 -12.18
N CYS A 161 -6.65 2.79 -11.01
CA CYS A 161 -7.22 1.86 -10.04
C CYS A 161 -8.37 2.51 -9.25
N VAL A 162 -9.29 1.67 -8.79
CA VAL A 162 -10.28 2.00 -7.76
C VAL A 162 -9.77 1.52 -6.42
N VAL A 163 -9.98 2.30 -5.36
CA VAL A 163 -9.62 1.94 -3.99
C VAL A 163 -10.87 1.48 -3.25
N SER A 164 -10.91 0.20 -2.91
CA SER A 164 -11.93 -0.37 -2.03
C SER A 164 -11.53 -0.13 -0.58
N VAL A 165 -12.50 0.25 0.25
CA VAL A 165 -12.29 0.58 1.66
C VAL A 165 -13.27 -0.21 2.50
N ARG A 166 -12.76 -0.92 3.52
CA ARG A 166 -13.57 -1.62 4.50
C ARG A 166 -13.28 -1.10 5.90
N PHE A 167 -14.33 -0.74 6.62
CA PHE A 167 -14.27 -0.33 8.01
C PHE A 167 -14.43 -1.55 8.92
N GLY A 168 -13.69 -1.54 10.02
CA GLY A 168 -13.84 -2.46 11.15
C GLY A 168 -14.31 -1.73 12.39
N LEU A 169 -14.73 -2.50 13.38
CA LEU A 169 -15.06 -2.04 14.73
C LEU A 169 -14.01 -2.54 15.70
N ALA A 170 -13.77 -1.77 16.77
CA ALA A 170 -12.89 -2.23 17.84
C ALA A 170 -13.52 -3.42 18.57
N GLU A 171 -12.68 -4.35 19.02
CA GLU A 171 -13.12 -5.45 19.88
C GLU A 171 -13.80 -4.93 21.16
N GLY A 172 -14.74 -5.71 21.70
CA GLY A 172 -15.47 -5.35 22.93
C GLY A 172 -16.53 -4.26 22.76
N THR A 173 -16.96 -3.96 21.52
CA THR A 173 -17.99 -2.94 21.23
C THR A 173 -19.36 -3.54 20.88
N ASP A 174 -19.62 -4.79 21.26
CA ASP A 174 -20.77 -5.61 20.80
C ASP A 174 -22.13 -4.92 20.90
N VAL A 175 -22.40 -4.24 22.03
CA VAL A 175 -23.67 -3.52 22.25
C VAL A 175 -23.87 -2.37 21.26
N VAL A 176 -22.79 -1.68 20.90
CA VAL A 176 -22.83 -0.59 19.92
C VAL A 176 -22.83 -1.16 18.50
N ALA A 177 -22.05 -2.20 18.25
CA ALA A 177 -21.98 -2.92 16.97
C ALA A 177 -23.34 -3.45 16.54
N ALA A 178 -24.13 -4.02 17.46
CA ALA A 178 -25.48 -4.54 17.17
C ALA A 178 -26.42 -3.48 16.54
N ARG A 179 -26.22 -2.19 16.84
CA ARG A 179 -27.04 -1.09 16.30
C ARG A 179 -26.75 -0.78 14.83
N VAL A 180 -25.55 -1.15 14.38
CA VAL A 180 -25.04 -0.93 13.02
C VAL A 180 -24.76 -2.24 12.29
N ALA A 181 -25.21 -3.37 12.84
CA ALA A 181 -24.99 -4.69 12.28
C ALA A 181 -26.01 -5.07 11.19
N GLY A 182 -25.67 -6.09 10.41
CA GLY A 182 -26.53 -6.72 9.40
C GLY A 182 -26.36 -6.15 7.99
N ASP A 183 -26.98 -6.86 7.04
CA ASP A 183 -27.01 -6.48 5.63
C ASP A 183 -27.98 -5.31 5.38
N ARG A 184 -27.47 -4.11 5.63
CA ARG A 184 -28.14 -2.83 5.39
C ARG A 184 -27.11 -1.74 5.21
N ASP A 185 -27.48 -0.70 4.49
CA ASP A 185 -26.61 0.45 4.26
C ASP A 185 -26.83 1.55 5.30
N PHE A 186 -25.74 2.22 5.65
CA PHE A 186 -25.72 3.40 6.51
C PHE A 186 -25.03 4.58 5.82
N ALA A 187 -25.46 5.79 6.14
CA ALA A 187 -24.68 6.97 5.83
C ALA A 187 -23.49 7.07 6.80
N SER A 188 -22.32 7.48 6.30
CA SER A 188 -21.10 7.66 7.10
C SER A 188 -21.26 8.67 8.25
N ASN A 189 -22.20 9.60 8.11
CA ASN A 189 -22.54 10.58 9.13
C ASN A 189 -23.73 10.19 10.03
N ASP A 190 -24.27 8.98 9.90
CA ASP A 190 -25.32 8.47 10.79
C ASP A 190 -24.82 8.49 12.25
N PRO A 191 -25.60 9.03 13.21
CA PRO A 191 -25.20 9.08 14.62
C PRO A 191 -24.81 7.72 15.22
N LYS A 192 -25.41 6.62 14.75
CA LYS A 192 -25.07 5.25 15.18
C LYS A 192 -23.70 4.84 14.65
N ILE A 193 -23.38 5.19 13.41
CA ILE A 193 -22.05 4.98 12.83
C ILE A 193 -21.01 5.80 13.60
N ARG A 194 -21.30 7.07 13.90
CA ARG A 194 -20.39 7.90 14.72
C ARG A 194 -20.15 7.30 16.10
N ALA A 195 -21.20 6.81 16.75
CA ALA A 195 -21.12 6.19 18.07
C ALA A 195 -20.29 4.90 18.07
N ALA A 196 -20.36 4.11 16.98
CA ALA A 196 -19.59 2.89 16.80
C ALA A 196 -18.09 3.13 16.55
N LYS A 197 -17.70 4.37 16.20
CA LYS A 197 -16.32 4.77 15.89
C LYS A 197 -15.56 3.77 14.97
N PRO A 198 -16.09 3.41 13.79
CA PRO A 198 -15.37 2.55 12.88
C PRO A 198 -14.05 3.19 12.42
N PHE A 199 -13.09 2.33 12.13
CA PHE A 199 -11.80 2.70 11.53
C PHE A 199 -11.59 1.92 10.24
N VAL A 200 -10.82 2.46 9.29
CA VAL A 200 -10.42 1.72 8.09
C VAL A 200 -9.61 0.51 8.52
N GLU A 201 -10.19 -0.68 8.40
CA GLU A 201 -9.53 -1.93 8.73
C GLU A 201 -8.63 -2.37 7.58
N SER A 202 -9.16 -2.30 6.36
CA SER A 202 -8.44 -2.73 5.17
C SER A 202 -8.78 -1.87 3.96
N ILE A 203 -7.84 -1.86 3.04
CA ILE A 203 -7.94 -1.24 1.71
C ILE A 203 -7.52 -2.28 0.67
N ALA A 204 -8.02 -2.15 -0.55
CA ALA A 204 -7.54 -2.90 -1.70
C ALA A 204 -7.56 -2.02 -2.93
N LEU A 205 -6.67 -2.29 -3.88
CA LEU A 205 -6.72 -1.70 -5.22
C LEU A 205 -7.37 -2.70 -6.17
N GLY A 206 -8.22 -2.21 -7.06
CA GLY A 206 -8.80 -3.00 -8.14
C GLY A 206 -8.77 -2.24 -9.46
N TRP A 207 -8.64 -2.98 -10.56
CA TRP A 207 -8.73 -2.45 -11.92
C TRP A 207 -9.97 -3.03 -12.59
N PRO A 208 -11.09 -2.28 -12.62
CA PRO A 208 -12.29 -2.71 -13.33
C PRO A 208 -11.96 -2.98 -14.80
N ARG A 209 -12.28 -4.18 -15.26
CA ARG A 209 -12.21 -4.55 -16.69
C ARG A 209 -13.52 -4.08 -17.36
N PRO A 210 -13.46 -3.61 -18.62
CA PRO A 210 -14.65 -3.36 -19.44
C PRO A 210 -15.51 -4.60 -19.63
#